data_AF-A0A2M8Q7M7-F1
#
_entry.id   AF-A0A2M8Q7M7-F1
#
_cell.length_a   1.000
_cell.length_b   1.000
_cell.length_c   1.000
_cell.angle_alpha   90.00
_cell.angle_beta   90.00
_cell.angle_gamma   90.00
#
_symmetry.space_group_name_H-M   'P 1'
#
loop_
_entity.id
_entity.type
_entity.pdbx_description
1 polymer ?
#
loop_
_entity_poly.entity_id
_entity_poly.type
_entity_poly.pdbx_seq_one_letter_code
_entity_poly.pdbx_strand_id
1 'polypeptide(L)'
;AVEGAAEVGAGQVIDGRNEIAPVEGVEEVGAELEEALLAPSDLADAPILPDTAVDYGAVIPFKQRMLRRAFARFQQGFADHLRPDFEAFCETQASWLNDYALFAALKSANGGGSWSSWDAGLRSRDPAALDAARRTYADEIAYQCFIQYLFFDQWLALK
;
A
#
# COMPACT_ATOMS: atom_id res chain seq x y z
N ALA A 1 21.05 -25.75 29.37
CA ALA A 1 20.67 -24.64 30.26
C ALA A 1 20.94 -23.36 29.47
N VAL A 2 19.98 -22.86 28.70
CA VAL A 2 18.83 -22.00 29.08
C VAL A 2 19.26 -20.71 29.76
N GLU A 3 18.91 -19.60 29.11
CA GLU A 3 18.63 -18.21 29.56
C GLU A 3 19.31 -17.22 28.60
N GLY A 4 18.64 -16.26 27.94
CA GLY A 4 17.25 -15.83 27.92
C GLY A 4 17.23 -14.57 27.05
N ALA A 5 16.72 -14.67 25.82
CA ALA A 5 16.52 -13.49 24.97
C ALA A 5 15.14 -12.91 25.29
N ALA A 6 15.13 -11.76 25.96
CA ALA A 6 13.93 -10.99 26.24
C ALA A 6 13.40 -10.40 24.92
N GLU A 7 12.12 -10.62 24.67
CA GLU A 7 11.32 -9.94 23.66
C GLU A 7 11.28 -8.43 23.95
N VAL A 8 11.58 -7.61 22.94
CA VAL A 8 11.12 -6.23 22.87
C VAL A 8 10.75 -5.89 21.42
N GLY A 9 9.46 -5.62 21.19
CA GLY A 9 8.93 -4.73 20.17
C GLY A 9 9.31 -5.00 18.70
N ALA A 10 8.50 -5.81 18.02
CA ALA A 10 8.53 -5.89 16.56
C ALA A 10 8.13 -4.55 15.93
N GLY A 11 9.10 -3.87 15.33
CA GLY A 11 8.85 -2.70 14.49
C GLY A 11 10.00 -1.71 14.51
N GLN A 12 11.15 -2.11 13.98
CA GLN A 12 12.08 -1.28 13.19
C GLN A 12 13.28 -2.18 12.81
N VAL A 13 13.35 -2.57 11.54
CA VAL A 13 14.61 -2.89 10.88
C VAL A 13 14.65 -2.01 9.64
N ILE A 14 15.24 -0.82 9.82
CA ILE A 14 15.71 0.03 8.74
C ILE A 14 17.18 -0.31 8.55
N ASP A 15 17.52 -0.97 7.45
CA ASP A 15 18.92 -1.15 7.04
C ASP A 15 19.17 -0.37 5.73
N GLY A 16 19.81 0.79 5.89
CA GLY A 16 21.08 1.10 5.24
C GLY A 16 21.16 1.12 3.71
N ARG A 17 20.56 2.16 3.09
CA ARG A 17 20.75 2.68 1.70
C ARG A 17 19.61 2.35 0.73
N ASN A 18 18.47 2.99 0.96
CA ASN A 18 17.51 3.27 -0.10
C ASN A 18 17.87 4.62 -0.74
N GLU A 19 18.94 4.67 -1.53
CA GLU A 19 19.15 5.78 -2.46
C GLU A 19 18.15 5.60 -3.60
N ILE A 20 16.96 6.18 -3.40
CA ILE A 20 16.00 6.39 -4.48
C ILE A 20 16.67 7.39 -5.43
N ALA A 21 17.16 6.91 -6.57
CA ALA A 21 17.64 7.80 -7.62
C ALA A 21 16.48 8.73 -8.01
N PRO A 22 16.69 10.05 -8.11
CA PRO A 22 15.64 10.97 -8.55
C PRO A 22 15.30 10.61 -10.00
N VAL A 23 14.09 10.10 -10.21
CA VAL A 23 13.48 10.04 -11.54
C VAL A 23 13.07 11.48 -11.83
N GLU A 24 13.60 12.13 -12.87
CA GLU A 24 13.18 13.50 -13.20
C GLU A 24 11.70 13.49 -13.62
N GLY A 25 10.86 14.35 -13.02
CA GLY A 25 9.44 14.51 -13.40
C GLY A 25 8.37 14.00 -12.42
N VAL A 26 8.74 13.44 -11.26
CA VAL A 26 7.77 12.85 -10.29
C VAL A 26 6.92 13.89 -9.54
N GLU A 27 7.27 15.16 -9.55
CA GLU A 27 6.60 16.19 -8.74
C GLU A 27 5.20 16.58 -9.28
N GLU A 28 5.01 16.58 -10.60
CA GLU A 28 3.72 16.91 -11.24
C GLU A 28 2.74 15.72 -11.17
N VAL A 29 3.27 14.50 -11.12
CA VAL A 29 2.50 13.26 -11.25
C VAL A 29 1.52 13.04 -10.09
N GLY A 30 1.87 13.39 -8.85
CA GLY A 30 1.02 13.09 -7.68
C GLY A 30 -0.26 13.91 -7.56
N ALA A 31 -0.21 15.19 -7.89
CA ALA A 31 -1.41 16.03 -7.93
C ALA A 31 -2.30 15.63 -9.12
N GLU A 32 -1.69 15.38 -10.28
CA GLU A 32 -2.40 14.97 -11.50
C GLU A 32 -3.09 13.62 -11.35
N LEU A 33 -2.45 12.67 -10.66
CA LEU A 33 -3.00 11.35 -10.41
C LEU A 33 -4.21 11.41 -9.47
N GLU A 34 -4.18 12.25 -8.43
CA GLU A 34 -5.34 12.46 -7.56
C GLU A 34 -6.50 13.13 -8.32
N GLU A 35 -6.22 14.17 -9.09
CA GLU A 35 -7.22 14.89 -9.89
C GLU A 35 -7.84 14.02 -10.99
N ALA A 36 -7.03 13.16 -11.63
CA ALA A 36 -7.50 12.24 -12.66
C ALA A 36 -8.35 11.09 -12.10
N LEU A 37 -8.07 10.66 -10.86
CA LEU A 37 -8.71 9.48 -10.28
C LEU A 37 -9.85 9.80 -9.31
N LEU A 38 -9.92 10.99 -8.74
CA LEU A 38 -10.99 11.40 -7.83
C LEU A 38 -11.58 12.75 -8.26
N ALA A 39 -12.89 12.78 -8.48
CA ALA A 39 -13.61 14.01 -8.75
C ALA A 39 -13.95 14.73 -7.43
N PRO A 40 -14.12 16.07 -7.43
CA PRO A 40 -14.53 16.80 -6.23
C PRO A 40 -15.82 16.27 -5.59
N SER A 41 -16.74 15.71 -6.39
CA SER A 41 -17.97 15.09 -5.90
C SER A 41 -17.73 13.81 -5.10
N ASP A 42 -16.61 13.11 -5.31
CA ASP A 42 -16.26 11.93 -4.51
C ASP A 42 -15.89 12.30 -3.07
N LEU A 43 -15.47 13.55 -2.85
CA LEU A 43 -15.08 14.08 -1.54
C LEU A 43 -16.25 14.75 -0.79
N ALA A 44 -17.42 14.86 -1.42
CA ALA A 44 -18.59 15.54 -0.83
C ALA A 44 -19.07 14.89 0.48
N ASP A 45 -18.86 13.58 0.63
CA ASP A 45 -19.22 12.81 1.82
C ASP A 45 -18.05 12.68 2.82
N ALA A 46 -17.06 13.57 2.76
CA ALA A 46 -15.96 13.58 3.71
C ALA A 46 -16.48 13.78 5.15
N PRO A 47 -15.96 13.02 6.13
CA PRO A 47 -16.36 13.21 7.52
C PRO A 47 -15.98 14.60 8.00
N ILE A 48 -16.89 15.24 8.73
CA ILE A 48 -16.59 16.51 9.42
C ILE A 48 -15.65 16.18 10.58
N LEU A 49 -14.45 16.74 10.55
CA LEU A 49 -13.44 16.52 11.58
C LEU A 49 -13.44 17.68 12.57
N PRO A 50 -13.27 17.42 13.87
CA PRO A 50 -13.07 18.48 14.83
C PRO A 50 -11.71 19.16 14.63
N ASP A 51 -11.64 20.47 14.81
CA ASP A 51 -10.42 21.27 14.58
C ASP A 51 -9.24 20.90 15.50
N THR A 52 -9.52 20.19 16.60
CA THR A 52 -8.55 19.90 17.67
C THR A 52 -8.16 18.43 17.77
N ALA A 53 -8.80 17.53 17.03
CA ALA A 53 -8.53 16.10 17.12
C ALA A 53 -8.84 15.37 15.80
N VAL A 54 -8.07 14.32 15.52
CA VAL A 54 -8.33 13.45 14.38
C VAL A 54 -9.23 12.30 14.83
N ASP A 55 -10.42 12.20 14.23
CA ASP A 55 -11.27 11.01 14.36
C ASP A 55 -10.80 9.92 13.39
N TYR A 56 -9.89 9.06 13.86
CA TYR A 56 -9.38 7.94 13.06
C TYR A 56 -10.49 6.93 12.69
N GLY A 57 -11.54 6.80 13.51
CA GLY A 57 -12.67 5.91 13.24
C GLY A 57 -13.48 6.37 12.03
N ALA A 58 -13.60 7.68 11.82
CA ALA A 58 -14.26 8.25 10.65
C ALA A 58 -13.32 8.36 9.44
N VAL A 59 -12.08 8.80 9.65
CA VAL A 59 -11.13 9.09 8.57
C VAL A 59 -10.63 7.83 7.87
N ILE A 60 -10.27 6.78 8.62
CA ILE A 60 -9.66 5.58 8.02
C ILE A 60 -10.61 4.92 7.01
N PRO A 61 -11.89 4.62 7.35
CA PRO A 61 -12.81 4.01 6.39
C PRO A 61 -13.10 4.92 5.19
N PHE A 62 -13.19 6.23 5.40
CA PHE A 62 -13.38 7.18 4.30
C PHE A 62 -12.21 7.13 3.31
N LYS A 63 -10.97 7.27 3.80
CA LYS A 63 -9.76 7.21 2.97
C LYS A 63 -9.64 5.89 2.23
N GLN A 64 -9.90 4.76 2.91
CA GLN A 64 -9.88 3.44 2.29
C GLN A 64 -10.88 3.34 1.12
N ARG A 65 -12.10 3.87 1.28
CA ARG A 65 -13.09 3.91 0.17
C ARG A 65 -12.60 4.76 -1.01
N MET A 66 -12.01 5.91 -0.74
CA MET A 66 -11.49 6.80 -1.80
C MET A 66 -10.34 6.14 -2.56
N LEU A 67 -9.36 5.57 -1.85
CA LEU A 67 -8.24 4.87 -2.47
C LEU A 67 -8.70 3.68 -3.32
N ARG A 68 -9.71 2.92 -2.87
CA ARG A 68 -10.29 1.83 -3.67
C ARG A 68 -10.97 2.33 -4.93
N ARG A 69 -11.70 3.44 -4.85
CA ARG A 69 -12.33 4.08 -6.01
C ARG A 69 -11.28 4.57 -7.01
N ALA A 70 -10.24 5.25 -6.52
CA ALA A 70 -9.12 5.70 -7.34
C ALA A 70 -8.45 4.53 -8.06
N PHE A 71 -8.13 3.46 -7.34
CA PHE A 71 -7.56 2.25 -7.94
C PHE A 71 -8.47 1.61 -8.99
N ALA A 72 -9.77 1.52 -8.73
CA ALA A 72 -10.73 0.98 -9.71
C ALA A 72 -10.77 1.82 -10.99
N ARG A 73 -10.68 3.15 -10.90
CA ARG A 73 -10.61 4.05 -12.07
C ARG A 73 -9.26 3.96 -12.78
N PHE A 74 -8.17 3.81 -12.04
CA PHE A 74 -6.85 3.55 -12.61
C PHE A 74 -6.85 2.24 -13.44
N GLN A 75 -7.48 1.18 -12.92
CA GLN A 75 -7.67 -0.06 -13.67
C GLN A 75 -8.55 0.11 -14.92
N GLN A 76 -9.48 1.07 -14.92
CA GLN A 76 -10.34 1.41 -16.06
C GLN A 76 -9.68 2.36 -17.08
N GLY A 77 -8.45 2.80 -16.82
CA GLY A 77 -7.66 3.62 -17.75
C GLY A 77 -7.82 5.13 -17.61
N PHE A 78 -8.45 5.63 -16.54
CA PHE A 78 -8.63 7.08 -16.30
C PHE A 78 -7.31 7.86 -16.18
N ALA A 79 -6.21 7.17 -15.88
CA ALA A 79 -4.85 7.74 -15.79
C ALA A 79 -3.82 6.84 -16.51
N ASP A 80 -4.16 6.32 -17.69
CA ASP A 80 -3.29 5.38 -18.42
C ASP A 80 -1.92 5.96 -18.79
N HIS A 81 -1.80 7.28 -18.92
CA HIS A 81 -0.52 7.95 -19.16
C HIS A 81 0.47 7.79 -17.99
N LEU A 82 -0.01 7.49 -16.78
CA LEU A 82 0.80 7.26 -15.57
C LEU A 82 1.05 5.77 -15.31
N ARG A 83 0.49 4.88 -16.14
CA ARG A 83 0.69 3.43 -16.01
C ARG A 83 2.17 3.01 -16.17
N PRO A 84 2.96 3.57 -17.11
CA PRO A 84 4.37 3.25 -17.22
C PRO A 84 5.16 3.57 -15.95
N ASP A 85 4.87 4.69 -15.28
CA ASP A 85 5.56 5.10 -14.05
C ASP A 85 5.19 4.19 -12.87
N PHE A 86 3.92 3.80 -12.78
CA PHE A 86 3.49 2.78 -11.82
C PHE A 86 4.18 1.42 -12.04
N GLU A 87 4.28 0.97 -13.29
CA GLU A 87 4.97 -0.27 -13.64
C GLU A 87 6.47 -0.20 -13.32
N ALA A 88 7.12 0.90 -13.70
CA ALA A 88 8.53 1.16 -13.39
C ALA A 88 8.78 1.20 -11.87
N PHE A 89 7.88 1.81 -11.09
CA PHE A 89 7.91 1.78 -9.63
C PHE A 89 7.84 0.35 -9.11
N CYS A 90 6.89 -0.45 -9.61
CA CYS A 90 6.72 -1.83 -9.17
C CYS A 90 7.96 -2.68 -9.47
N GLU A 91 8.60 -2.49 -10.63
CA GLU A 91 9.83 -3.18 -11.01
C GLU A 91 11.02 -2.73 -10.14
N THR A 92 11.21 -1.42 -9.99
CA THR A 92 12.32 -0.84 -9.24
C THR A 92 12.26 -1.21 -7.75
N GLN A 93 11.05 -1.28 -7.20
CA GLN A 93 10.81 -1.55 -5.78
C GLN A 93 10.47 -3.02 -5.49
N ALA A 94 10.55 -3.90 -6.48
CA ALA A 94 10.10 -5.30 -6.40
C ALA A 94 10.70 -6.09 -5.22
N SER A 95 11.93 -5.77 -4.82
CA SER A 95 12.68 -6.46 -3.76
C SER A 95 11.99 -6.43 -2.40
N TRP A 96 11.27 -5.35 -2.08
CA TRP A 96 10.50 -5.21 -0.84
C TRP A 96 9.00 -5.15 -1.11
N LEU A 97 8.59 -4.55 -2.22
CA LEU A 97 7.19 -4.29 -2.54
C LEU A 97 6.40 -5.60 -2.68
N ASN A 98 6.99 -6.62 -3.32
CA ASN A 98 6.30 -7.89 -3.57
C ASN A 98 5.96 -8.66 -2.29
N ASP A 99 6.81 -8.57 -1.28
CA ASP A 99 6.59 -9.24 0.01
C ASP A 99 5.69 -8.40 0.91
N TYR A 100 5.86 -7.08 0.90
CA TYR A 100 4.97 -6.14 1.58
C TYR A 100 3.53 -6.27 1.07
N ALA A 101 3.31 -6.20 -0.25
CA ALA A 101 1.99 -6.20 -0.86
C ALA A 101 1.26 -7.52 -0.62
N LEU A 102 1.96 -8.65 -0.70
CA LEU A 102 1.41 -9.96 -0.34
C LEU A 102 1.01 -10.01 1.14
N PHE A 103 1.88 -9.55 2.03
CA PHE A 103 1.56 -9.52 3.46
C PHE A 103 0.35 -8.63 3.75
N ALA A 104 0.30 -7.43 3.17
CA ALA A 104 -0.79 -6.48 3.36
C ALA A 104 -2.12 -7.04 2.83
N ALA A 105 -2.10 -7.69 1.66
CA ALA A 105 -3.25 -8.36 1.08
C ALA A 105 -3.76 -9.50 1.98
N LEU A 106 -2.86 -10.37 2.46
CA LEU A 106 -3.21 -11.44 3.37
C LEU A 106 -3.76 -10.92 4.70
N LYS A 107 -3.17 -9.85 5.24
CA LYS A 107 -3.64 -9.21 6.46
C LYS A 107 -5.06 -8.65 6.29
N SER A 108 -5.33 -8.00 5.16
CA SER A 108 -6.66 -7.52 4.80
C SER A 108 -7.67 -8.67 4.72
N ALA A 109 -7.31 -9.75 4.01
CA ALA A 109 -8.15 -10.94 3.85
C ALA A 109 -8.45 -11.66 5.18
N ASN A 110 -7.54 -11.58 6.15
CA ASN A 110 -7.68 -12.16 7.49
C ASN A 110 -8.25 -11.16 8.53
N GLY A 111 -8.96 -10.11 8.09
CA GLY A 111 -9.64 -9.16 8.97
C GLY A 111 -8.71 -8.31 9.83
N GLY A 112 -7.45 -8.13 9.41
CA GLY A 112 -6.44 -7.39 10.16
C GLY A 112 -5.77 -8.17 11.28
N GLY A 113 -6.09 -9.47 11.44
CA GLY A 113 -5.56 -10.34 12.48
C GLY A 113 -4.04 -10.55 12.41
N SER A 114 -3.48 -11.08 13.50
CA SER A 114 -2.06 -11.44 13.59
C SER A 114 -1.70 -12.53 12.58
N TRP A 115 -0.53 -12.43 11.97
CA TRP A 115 0.00 -13.45 11.04
C TRP A 115 0.13 -14.85 11.69
N SER A 116 0.28 -14.90 13.00
CA SER A 116 0.35 -16.16 13.76
C SER A 116 -0.94 -16.98 13.69
N SER A 117 -2.10 -16.37 13.43
CA SER A 117 -3.38 -17.08 13.32
C SER A 117 -3.72 -17.53 11.89
N TRP A 118 -2.90 -17.19 10.89
CA TRP A 118 -3.15 -17.59 9.50
C TRP A 118 -2.95 -19.09 9.29
N ASP A 119 -3.42 -19.61 8.15
CA ASP A 119 -3.20 -21.00 7.76
C ASP A 119 -1.73 -21.39 7.84
N ALA A 120 -1.47 -22.65 8.24
CA ALA A 120 -0.13 -23.11 8.56
C ALA A 120 0.88 -22.89 7.42
N GLY A 121 0.47 -23.13 6.15
CA GLY A 121 1.32 -22.90 4.99
C GLY A 121 1.68 -21.43 4.77
N LEU A 122 0.76 -20.50 5.01
CA LEU A 122 1.04 -19.07 4.91
C LEU A 122 1.95 -18.60 6.05
N ARG A 123 1.71 -19.10 7.27
CA ARG A 123 2.52 -18.79 8.45
C ARG A 123 3.95 -19.29 8.31
N SER A 124 4.16 -20.49 7.78
CA SER A 124 5.48 -21.05 7.54
C SER A 124 6.12 -20.59 6.23
N ARG A 125 5.46 -19.69 5.47
CA ARG A 125 5.91 -19.21 4.16
C ARG A 125 6.20 -20.36 3.19
N ASP A 126 5.36 -21.39 3.20
CA ASP A 126 5.44 -22.48 2.24
C ASP A 126 5.31 -21.93 0.80
N PRO A 127 6.26 -22.22 -0.11
CA PRO A 127 6.25 -21.64 -1.45
C PRO A 127 4.96 -21.89 -2.22
N ALA A 128 4.38 -23.10 -2.12
CA ALA A 128 3.16 -23.43 -2.84
C ALA A 128 1.94 -22.67 -2.26
N ALA A 129 1.87 -22.52 -0.94
CA ALA A 129 0.85 -21.71 -0.28
C ALA A 129 0.96 -20.23 -0.64
N LEU A 130 2.19 -19.68 -0.68
CA LEU A 130 2.42 -18.30 -1.09
C LEU A 130 2.06 -18.06 -2.56
N ASP A 131 2.43 -18.97 -3.46
CA ASP A 131 2.07 -18.87 -4.87
C ASP A 131 0.55 -18.95 -5.08
N ALA A 132 -0.13 -19.82 -4.31
CA ALA A 132 -1.59 -19.88 -4.31
C ALA A 132 -2.18 -18.54 -3.82
N ALA A 133 -1.67 -17.98 -2.73
CA ALA A 133 -2.10 -16.68 -2.23
C ALA A 133 -1.86 -15.54 -3.23
N ARG A 134 -0.70 -15.50 -3.90
CA ARG A 134 -0.40 -14.50 -4.94
C ARG A 134 -1.43 -14.53 -6.07
N ARG A 135 -1.89 -15.71 -6.48
CA ARG A 135 -2.95 -15.86 -7.48
C ARG A 135 -4.32 -15.45 -6.94
N THR A 136 -4.68 -15.94 -5.75
CA THR A 136 -5.99 -15.67 -5.14
C THR A 136 -6.20 -14.19 -4.82
N TYR A 137 -5.15 -13.49 -4.38
CA TYR A 137 -5.21 -12.11 -3.92
C TYR A 137 -4.54 -11.13 -4.89
N ALA A 138 -4.45 -11.47 -6.18
CA ALA A 138 -3.75 -10.66 -7.18
C ALA A 138 -4.26 -9.21 -7.23
N ASP A 139 -5.59 -9.01 -7.25
CA ASP A 139 -6.20 -7.67 -7.27
C ASP A 139 -5.89 -6.87 -6.00
N GLU A 140 -5.90 -7.53 -4.85
CA GLU A 140 -5.57 -6.91 -3.57
C GLU A 140 -4.09 -6.54 -3.50
N ILE A 141 -3.21 -7.41 -3.98
CA ILE A 141 -1.77 -7.14 -4.08
C ILE A 141 -1.53 -5.93 -4.98
N ALA A 142 -2.16 -5.89 -6.15
CA ALA A 142 -2.06 -4.76 -7.07
C ALA A 142 -2.56 -3.46 -6.43
N TYR A 143 -3.65 -3.51 -5.66
CA TYR A 143 -4.14 -2.37 -4.88
C TYR A 143 -3.11 -1.88 -3.85
N GLN A 144 -2.47 -2.79 -3.11
CA GLN A 144 -1.44 -2.43 -2.14
C GLN A 144 -0.20 -1.83 -2.82
N CYS A 145 0.21 -2.35 -3.97
CA CYS A 145 1.27 -1.75 -4.78
C CYS A 145 0.91 -0.33 -5.22
N PHE A 146 -0.33 -0.13 -5.68
CA PHE A 146 -0.83 1.18 -6.10
C PHE A 146 -0.83 2.20 -4.94
N ILE A 147 -1.24 1.80 -3.73
CA ILE A 147 -1.16 2.70 -2.56
C ILE A 147 0.29 3.10 -2.27
N GLN A 148 1.24 2.16 -2.35
CA GLN A 148 2.65 2.48 -2.13
C GLN A 148 3.16 3.45 -3.20
N TYR A 149 2.79 3.22 -4.46
CA TYR A 149 3.12 4.14 -5.55
C TYR A 149 2.60 5.56 -5.25
N LEU A 150 1.31 5.72 -4.93
CA LEU A 150 0.72 7.02 -4.55
C LEU A 150 1.48 7.70 -3.41
N PHE A 151 1.86 6.92 -2.39
CA PHE A 151 2.57 7.46 -1.24
C PHE A 151 3.97 7.98 -1.62
N PHE A 152 4.73 7.20 -2.40
CA PHE A 152 6.08 7.59 -2.80
C PHE A 152 6.07 8.78 -3.76
N ASP A 153 5.08 8.82 -4.64
CA ASP A 153 4.85 9.90 -5.58
C ASP A 153 4.59 11.23 -4.85
N GLN A 154 3.64 11.25 -3.90
CA GLN A 154 3.39 12.42 -3.04
C GLN A 154 4.59 12.80 -2.17
N TRP A 155 5.31 11.81 -1.63
CA TRP A 155 6.47 12.06 -0.78
C TRP A 155 7.63 12.70 -1.54
N LEU A 156 7.85 12.31 -2.79
CA LEU A 156 8.88 12.88 -3.65
C LEU A 156 8.52 14.31 -4.06
N ALA A 157 7.23 14.62 -4.29
CA ALA A 157 6.76 15.97 -4.59
C ALA A 157 6.92 17.00 -3.44
N LEU A 158 7.14 16.53 -2.21
CA LEU A 158 7.28 17.38 -1.02
C LEU A 158 8.74 17.66 -0.61
N LYS A 159 9.72 17.13 -1.34
CA LYS A 159 11.15 17.33 -1.08
C LYS A 159 11.71 18.56 -1.79
#